data_AF-A0AA97CCQ0-F1
#
_entry.id   AF-A0AA97CCQ0-F1
#
_cell.length_a   1.000
_cell.length_b   1.000
_cell.length_c   1.000
_cell.angle_alpha   90.00
_cell.angle_beta   90.00
_cell.angle_gamma   90.00
#
_symmetry.space_group_name_H-M   'P 1'
#
loop_
_entity.id
_entity.type
_entity.pdbx_description
1 polymer ?
#
loop_
_entity_poly.entity_id
_entity_poly.type
_entity_poly.pdbx_seq_one_letter_code
_entity_poly.pdbx_strand_id
1 'polypeptide(L)' 'MKTLFVKASQGLRVSFEHQHRRYITDAEAVSVPNTAYYRRLLTNGDLVLANKKATNKGQKS' A
#
# COMPACT_ATOMS: atom_id res chain seq x y z
N MET A 1 3.40 17.73 5.51
CA MET A 1 3.77 16.74 4.47
C MET A 1 2.52 15.98 4.05
N LYS A 2 2.31 15.73 2.75
CA LYS A 2 1.15 14.96 2.27
C LYS A 2 1.43 13.46 2.40
N THR A 3 0.45 12.69 2.83
CA THR A 3 0.55 11.23 2.98
C THR A 3 -0.40 10.51 2.01
N LEU A 4 -0.09 9.26 1.70
CA LEU A 4 -0.88 8.34 0.89
C LEU A 4 -1.28 7.16 1.78
N PHE A 5 -2.52 6.70 1.66
CA PHE A 5 -2.98 5.48 2.34
C PHE A 5 -2.98 4.34 1.32
N VAL A 6 -2.09 3.38 1.49
CA VAL A 6 -1.78 2.36 0.47
C VAL A 6 -1.64 0.98 1.08
N LYS A 7 -1.91 -0.05 0.27
CA LYS A 7 -1.54 -1.44 0.56
C LYS A 7 -0.87 -2.05 -0.66
N ALA A 8 -0.17 -3.17 -0.49
CA ALA A 8 0.38 -3.88 -1.64
C ALA A 8 -0.74 -4.52 -2.46
N SER A 9 -0.47 -4.73 -3.75
CA SER A 9 -1.31 -5.57 -4.58
C SER A 9 -1.35 -7.01 -4.06
N GLN A 10 -2.41 -7.73 -4.39
CA GLN A 10 -2.69 -9.05 -3.82
C GLN A 10 -1.51 -10.01 -4.03
N GLY A 11 -1.03 -10.65 -2.96
CA GLY A 11 0.10 -11.58 -2.98
C GLY A 11 1.48 -10.92 -3.11
N LEU A 12 1.58 -9.59 -3.14
CA LEU A 12 2.84 -8.87 -3.17
C LEU A 12 3.25 -8.34 -1.79
N ARG A 13 4.55 -8.11 -1.64
CA ARG A 13 5.12 -7.32 -0.54
C ARG A 13 6.11 -6.32 -1.11
N VAL A 14 6.02 -5.08 -0.64
CA VAL A 14 6.87 -3.98 -1.11
C VAL A 14 7.60 -3.37 0.07
N SER A 15 8.90 -3.16 -0.06
CA SER A 15 9.72 -2.57 1.01
C SER A 15 9.31 -1.12 1.29
N PHE A 16 9.51 -0.67 2.53
CA PHE A 16 9.38 0.75 2.83
C PHE A 16 10.56 1.55 2.27
N GLU A 17 10.30 2.80 1.88
CA GLU A 17 11.35 3.73 1.46
C GLU A 17 12.36 3.90 2.61
N HIS A 18 13.63 3.62 2.33
CA HIS A 18 14.73 3.62 3.31
C HIS A 18 14.65 2.58 4.45
N GLN A 19 13.67 1.68 4.45
CA GLN A 19 13.51 0.64 5.47
C GLN A 19 13.30 -0.73 4.83
N HIS A 20 14.38 -1.31 4.29
CA HIS A 20 14.37 -2.59 3.58
C HIS A 20 13.93 -3.80 4.42
N ARG A 21 13.94 -3.70 5.75
CA ARG A 21 13.47 -4.77 6.67
C ARG A 21 11.98 -4.68 7.00
N ARG A 22 11.29 -3.63 6.55
CA ARG A 22 9.85 -3.45 6.74
C ARG A 22 9.16 -3.54 5.39
N TYR A 23 7.98 -4.13 5.38
CA TYR A 23 7.23 -4.38 4.16
C TYR A 23 5.78 -3.92 4.31
N ILE A 24 5.27 -3.33 3.24
CA ILE A 24 3.86 -3.11 2.99
C ILE A 24 3.33 -4.38 2.33
N THR A 25 2.29 -4.96 2.90
CA THR A 25 1.64 -6.17 2.38
C THR A 25 0.21 -5.84 1.92
N ASP A 26 -0.47 -6.81 1.33
CA ASP A 26 -1.86 -6.70 0.89
C ASP A 26 -2.88 -6.88 2.03
N ALA A 27 -2.41 -7.33 3.19
CA ALA A 27 -3.21 -7.59 4.39
C ALA A 27 -3.69 -6.31 5.09
N GLU A 28 -2.83 -5.30 5.20
CA GLU A 28 -3.13 -4.06 5.91
C GLU A 28 -2.70 -2.82 5.12
N ALA A 29 -3.58 -1.81 5.08
CA ALA A 29 -3.27 -0.53 4.50
C ALA A 29 -2.53 0.36 5.50
N VAL A 30 -1.47 1.03 5.03
CA VAL A 30 -0.58 1.86 5.84
C VAL A 30 -0.52 3.28 5.29
N SER A 31 -0.26 4.23 6.18
CA SER A 31 -0.01 5.63 5.80
C SER A 31 1.46 5.84 5.50
N VAL A 32 1.79 6.21 4.27
CA VAL A 32 3.15 6.50 3.81
C VAL A 32 3.28 7.95 3.35
N PRO A 33 4.49 8.53 3.36
CA PRO A 33 4.72 9.85 2.76
C PRO A 33 4.41 9.85 1.25
N ASN A 34 3.90 10.96 0.72
CA ASN A 34 3.70 11.13 -0.72
C ASN A 34 5.03 11.48 -1.41
N THR A 35 5.93 10.50 -1.51
CA THR A 35 7.22 10.62 -2.18
C THR A 35 7.16 10.04 -3.60
N ALA A 36 8.20 10.31 -4.40
CA ALA A 36 8.29 9.76 -5.75
C ALA A 36 8.33 8.23 -5.75
N TYR A 37 8.93 7.61 -4.73
CA TYR A 37 9.00 6.16 -4.56
C TYR A 37 7.60 5.53 -4.55
N TYR A 38 6.72 5.96 -3.65
CA TYR A 38 5.38 5.40 -3.52
C TYR A 38 4.49 5.71 -4.71
N ARG A 39 4.64 6.89 -5.35
CA ARG A 39 3.90 7.20 -6.58
C ARG A 39 4.27 6.26 -7.72
N ARG A 40 5.56 5.92 -7.89
CA ARG A 40 5.99 4.97 -8.93
C ARG A 40 5.39 3.59 -8.72
N LEU A 41 5.37 3.11 -7.47
CA LEU A 41 4.76 1.83 -7.13
C LEU A 41 3.25 1.80 -7.38
N LEU A 42 2.56 2.93 -7.14
CA LEU A 42 1.15 3.07 -7.51
C LEU A 42 0.95 3.02 -9.04
N THR A 43 1.81 3.69 -9.81
CA THR A 43 1.75 3.67 -11.28
C THR A 43 2.04 2.27 -11.85
N ASN A 44 2.97 1.53 -11.25
CA ASN A 44 3.27 0.16 -11.63
C ASN A 44 2.17 -0.85 -11.24
N GLY A 45 1.30 -0.48 -10.30
CA GLY A 45 0.31 -1.39 -9.71
C GLY A 45 0.85 -2.29 -8.60
N ASP A 46 2.09 -2.07 -8.14
CA ASP A 46 2.69 -2.77 -6.99
C ASP A 46 1.99 -2.37 -5.68
N LEU A 47 1.60 -1.09 -5.59
CA LEU A 47 0.75 -0.56 -4.53
C LEU A 47 -0.61 -0.16 -5.11
N VAL A 48 -1.63 -0.21 -4.25
CA VAL A 48 -2.95 0.31 -4.53
C VAL A 48 -3.38 1.29 -3.45
N LEU A 49 -4.08 2.35 -3.84
CA LEU A 49 -4.68 3.28 -2.89
C LEU A 49 -5.79 2.54 -2.12
N ALA A 50 -5.64 2.51 -0.80
CA ALA A 50 -6.70 2.03 0.07
C ALA A 50 -7.62 3.22 0.38
N ASN A 51 -8.90 3.10 0.07
CA ASN A 51 -9.86 4.01 0.66
C ASN A 51 -9.98 3.69 2.15
N LYS A 52 -10.00 4.71 3.00
CA LYS A 52 -10.36 4.60 4.42
C LYS A 52 -11.86 4.31 4.60
N LYS A 53 -12.42 3.43 3.76
CA LYS A 53 -13.78 2.90 3.92
C LYS A 53 -13.68 1.64 4.75
N ALA A 54 -14.46 1.63 5.83
CA ALA A 54 -14.58 0.55 6.78
C ALA A 54 -14.63 -0.81 6.07
N THR A 55 -13.80 -1.72 6.57
CA THR A 55 -13.93 -3.18 6.48
C THR A 55 -15.24 -3.66 5.86
N ASN A 56 -15.24 -3.96 4.57
CA ASN A 56 -16.12 -4.99 4.03
C ASN A 56 -15.28 -6.24 3.84
N LYS A 57 -15.22 -7.06 4.91
CA LYS A 57 -14.96 -8.50 4.77
C LYS A 57 -16.02 -9.04 3.83
N GLY A 58 -15.63 -9.34 2.60
CA GLY A 58 -16.51 -9.86 1.56
C GLY A 58 -15.69 -10.46 0.43
N GLN A 59 -14.79 -11.38 0.75
CA GLN A 59 -14.22 -12.32 -0.20
C GLN A 59 -14.69 -13.73 0.20
N LYS A 60 -15.78 -14.18 -0.42
CA LYS A 60 -16.01 -15.57 -0.82
C LYS A 60 -17.23 -15.63 -1.73
N SER A 61 -17.00 -16.02 -2.98
CA SER A 61 -18.02 -16.61 -3.87
C SER A 61 -18.46 -17.97 -3.33
#